data_AF-A0A7C2M2T1-F1
#
_entry.id   AF-A0A7C2M2T1-F1
#
_cell.length_a   1.000
_cell.length_b   1.000
_cell.length_c   1.000
_cell.angle_alpha   90.00
_cell.angle_beta   90.00
_cell.angle_gamma   90.00
#
_symmetry.space_group_name_H-M   'P 1'
#
loop_
_entity.id
_entity.type
_entity.pdbx_description
1 polymer ?
#
loop_
_entity_poly.entity_id
_entity_poly.type
_entity_poly.pdbx_seq_one_letter_code
_entity_poly.pdbx_strand_id
1 'polypeptide(L)' 'MRRVRVKGHLKLHDNGYSSGGFLADSKIDGEILFGSQQQWFSRNSEWESCSGGAWNIFSLGVVNAPE' A
#
# COMPACT_ATOMS: atom_id res chain seq x y z
N MET A 1 -3.45 8.52 -2.14
CA MET A 1 -2.17 9.25 -2.09
C MET A 1 -1.49 9.18 -3.45
N ARG A 2 -0.86 10.26 -3.94
CA ARG A 2 -0.29 10.32 -5.30
C ARG A 2 1.00 11.13 -5.32
N ARG A 3 1.98 10.71 -6.12
CA ARG A 3 3.20 11.46 -6.44
C ARG A 3 3.99 11.91 -5.21
N VAL A 4 4.20 10.99 -4.29
CA VAL A 4 4.99 11.23 -3.07
C VAL A 4 6.09 10.19 -2.91
N ARG A 5 7.12 10.59 -2.16
CA ARG A 5 8.12 9.67 -1.63
C ARG A 5 8.02 9.63 -0.11
N VAL A 6 7.79 8.43 0.44
CA VAL A 6 7.81 8.18 1.88
C VAL A 6 9.16 7.54 2.21
N LYS A 7 10.02 8.27 2.93
CA LYS A 7 11.32 7.78 3.41
C LYS A 7 11.15 6.97 4.70
N GLY A 8 10.50 5.82 4.60
CA GLY A 8 10.18 4.95 5.73
C GLY A 8 8.93 4.11 5.50
N HIS A 9 8.37 3.57 6.58
CA HIS A 9 7.15 2.75 6.54
C HIS A 9 5.90 3.60 6.29
N LEU A 10 4.90 2.99 5.62
CA LEU A 10 3.59 3.58 5.38
C LEU A 10 2.49 2.75 6.06
N LYS A 11 1.96 3.25 7.17
CA LYS A 11 0.80 2.65 7.86
C LYS A 11 -0.51 3.18 7.27
N LEU A 12 -1.40 2.28 6.84
CA LEU A 12 -2.65 2.64 6.18
C LEU A 12 -3.91 2.44 7.03
N HIS A 13 -3.78 2.10 8.30
CA HIS A 13 -4.88 1.86 9.22
C HIS A 13 -4.61 2.51 10.59
N ASP A 14 -5.66 2.74 11.37
CA ASP A 14 -5.56 3.18 12.75
C ASP A 14 -6.53 2.37 13.63
N ASN A 15 -6.10 1.16 14.02
CA ASN A 15 -6.77 0.25 14.94
C ASN A 15 -8.31 0.22 14.83
N GLY A 16 -8.85 -0.60 13.92
CA GLY A 16 -10.29 -0.75 13.73
C GLY A 16 -10.64 -1.14 12.29
N TYR A 17 -11.91 -1.02 11.89
CA TYR A 17 -12.27 -1.24 10.50
C TYR A 17 -11.73 -0.11 9.61
N SER A 18 -11.10 -0.50 8.50
CA SER A 18 -10.57 0.43 7.52
C SER A 18 -10.95 -0.03 6.10
N SER A 19 -11.40 0.90 5.28
CA SER A 19 -11.97 0.64 3.94
C SER A 19 -11.39 1.61 2.91
N GLY A 20 -10.08 1.52 2.73
CA GLY A 20 -9.30 2.26 1.73
C GLY A 20 -9.40 1.61 0.35
N GLY A 21 -8.54 1.92 -0.60
CA GLY A 21 -7.76 3.13 -0.74
C GLY A 21 -6.92 3.05 -2.01
N PHE A 22 -6.34 4.17 -2.41
CA PHE A 22 -5.66 4.28 -3.70
C PHE A 22 -4.27 4.90 -3.55
N LEU A 23 -3.26 4.25 -4.12
CA LEU A 23 -1.88 4.73 -4.22
C LEU A 23 -1.44 4.75 -5.69
N ALA A 24 -0.83 5.84 -6.14
CA ALA A 24 -0.28 5.88 -7.49
C ALA A 24 0.98 6.74 -7.62
N ASP A 25 1.85 6.34 -8.54
CA ASP A 25 3.04 7.13 -8.92
C ASP A 25 3.86 7.52 -7.68
N SER A 26 4.05 6.60 -6.74
CA SER A 26 4.65 6.88 -5.44
C SER A 26 5.73 5.86 -5.08
N LYS A 27 6.70 6.30 -4.30
CA LYS A 27 7.79 5.46 -3.81
C LYS A 27 7.78 5.39 -2.28
N ILE A 28 7.68 4.18 -1.74
CA ILE A 28 7.75 3.93 -0.31
C ILE A 28 9.06 3.17 -0.08
N ASP A 29 10.03 3.81 0.58
CA ASP A 29 11.36 3.26 0.82
C ASP A 29 11.36 2.20 1.96
N GLY A 30 10.19 1.78 2.43
CA GLY A 30 10.01 0.79 3.49
C GLY A 30 8.77 -0.08 3.26
N GLU A 31 8.27 -0.67 4.35
CA GLU A 31 7.09 -1.54 4.29
C GLU A 31 5.78 -0.74 4.23
N ILE A 32 4.86 -1.17 3.37
CA ILE A 32 3.45 -0.76 3.43
C ILE A 32 2.67 -1.70 4.36
N LEU A 33 2.11 -1.14 5.43
CA LEU A 33 1.30 -1.85 6.42
C LEU A 33 -0.20 -1.60 6.14
N PHE A 34 -0.81 -2.47 5.34
CA PHE A 34 -2.24 -2.42 5.06
C PHE A 34 -3.08 -2.67 6.32
N GLY A 35 -2.65 -3.58 7.19
CA GLY A 35 -3.36 -3.93 8.42
C GLY A 35 -4.80 -4.36 8.16
N SER A 36 -5.76 -3.69 8.78
CA SER A 36 -7.20 -3.98 8.70
C SER A 36 -7.90 -3.46 7.43
N GLN A 37 -7.15 -3.05 6.41
CA GLN A 37 -7.73 -2.54 5.16
C GLN A 37 -8.52 -3.64 4.44
N GLN A 38 -9.82 -3.41 4.23
CA GLN A 38 -10.70 -4.34 3.52
C GLN A 38 -10.26 -4.52 2.05
N GLN A 39 -9.93 -3.40 1.40
CA GLN A 39 -9.43 -3.36 0.04
C GLN A 39 -8.41 -2.23 -0.18
N TRP A 40 -7.63 -2.35 -1.25
CA TRP A 40 -6.67 -1.33 -1.68
C TRP A 40 -6.28 -1.51 -3.15
N PHE A 41 -6.03 -0.41 -3.86
CA PHE A 41 -5.47 -0.42 -5.21
C PHE A 41 -4.21 0.44 -5.30
N SER A 42 -3.09 -0.17 -5.70
CA SER A 42 -1.83 0.51 -5.99
C SER A 42 -1.47 0.39 -7.47
N ARG A 43 -1.01 1.48 -8.09
CA ARG A 43 -0.49 1.43 -9.47
C ARG A 43 0.76 2.25 -9.71
N ASN A 44 1.61 1.80 -10.64
CA ASN A 44 2.82 2.52 -11.07
C ASN A 44 3.62 3.04 -9.87
N SER A 45 3.90 2.18 -8.89
CA SER A 45 4.51 2.56 -7.62
C SER A 45 5.66 1.62 -7.29
N GLU A 46 6.53 2.04 -6.38
CA GLU A 46 7.64 1.24 -5.87
C GLU A 46 7.50 1.10 -4.36
N TRP A 47 7.61 -0.13 -3.87
CA TRP A 47 7.70 -0.46 -2.44
C TRP A 47 8.84 -1.45 -2.20
N GLU A 48 9.36 -1.49 -0.97
CA GLU A 48 10.32 -2.53 -0.56
C GLU A 48 9.58 -3.82 -0.20
N SER A 49 8.51 -3.70 0.58
CA SER A 49 7.67 -4.82 0.99
C SER A 49 6.27 -4.36 1.37
N CYS A 50 5.35 -5.30 1.55
CA CYS A 50 4.02 -5.02 2.09
C CYS A 50 3.52 -6.17 2.95
N SER A 51 2.61 -5.87 3.87
CA SER A 51 1.94 -6.88 4.70
C SER A 51 0.54 -6.46 5.14
N GLY A 52 -0.25 -7.46 5.54
CA GLY A 52 -1.65 -7.31 5.95
C GLY A 52 -2.59 -7.08 4.76
N GLY A 53 -3.76 -6.51 5.07
CA GLY A 53 -4.88 -6.40 4.12
C GLY A 53 -5.82 -7.59 4.23
N ALA A 54 -7.10 -7.37 3.96
CA ALA A 54 -8.13 -8.38 4.18
C ALA A 54 -8.51 -9.15 2.91
N TRP A 55 -9.28 -8.55 2.00
CA TRP A 55 -9.93 -9.31 0.93
C TRP A 55 -9.42 -8.98 -0.46
N ASN A 56 -9.21 -7.69 -0.76
CA ASN A 56 -8.83 -7.27 -2.11
C ASN A 56 -7.72 -6.23 -2.11
N ILE A 57 -6.48 -6.68 -2.04
CA ILE A 57 -5.30 -5.85 -2.22
C ILE A 57 -4.78 -6.08 -3.64
N PHE A 58 -4.94 -5.08 -4.49
CA PHE A 58 -4.63 -5.18 -5.90
C PHE A 58 -3.51 -4.22 -6.31
N SER A 59 -2.62 -4.72 -7.16
CA SER A 59 -1.46 -3.98 -7.67
C SER A 59 -1.37 -4.09 -9.18
N LEU A 60 -1.10 -2.96 -9.84
CA LEU A 60 -0.84 -2.90 -11.28
C LEU A 60 0.44 -2.11 -11.57
N GLY A 61 1.46 -2.76 -12.11
CA GLY A 61 2.74 -2.11 -12.38
C GLY A 61 3.40 -1.57 -11.11
N VAL A 62 3.31 -2.34 -10.02
CA VAL A 62 3.99 -2.02 -8.76
C VAL A 62 5.21 -2.92 -8.63
N VAL A 63 6.40 -2.32 -8.56
CA VAL A 63 7.67 -3.05 -8.45
C VAL A 63 7.70 -3.75 -7.09
N ASN A 64 8.11 -5.03 -7.02
CA ASN A 64 8.12 -5.87 -5.81
C ASN A 64 6.74 -6.13 -5.19
N ALA A 65 5.67 -6.04 -5.99
CA ALA A 65 4.36 -6.51 -5.52
C ALA A 65 4.38 -8.01 -5.20
N PRO A 66 3.64 -8.47 -4.18
CA PRO A 66 3.45 -9.89 -3.96
C PRO A 66 2.77 -10.54 -5.18
N GLU A 67 3.15 -11.79 -5.48
CA GLU A 67 2.52 -12.62 -6.52
C GLU A 67 1.08 -13.01 -6.17
#